data_AF-A0A7C7I6W7-F1
#
_entry.id   AF-A0A7C7I6W7-F1
#
_cell.length_a   1.000
_cell.length_b   1.000
_cell.length_c   1.000
_cell.angle_alpha   90.00
_cell.angle_beta   90.00
_cell.angle_gamma   90.00
#
_symmetry.space_group_name_H-M   'P 1'
#
loop_
_entity.id
_entity.type
_entity.pdbx_description
1 polymer ?
#
loop_
_entity_poly.entity_id
_entity_poly.type
_entity_poly.pdbx_seq_one_letter_code
_entity_poly.pdbx_strand_id
1 'polypeptide(L)'
;MAPKFRKTDKKLLAFVAEVTATLLDGKRHRTPGLGTFSTCTRRATAERVACKMAMFRASAELRAYVTDGRAPLLSRPHTEVVSFIVEAMQSEQGVDVPLLGRMAVVPVPGKKPKLIFHGAKELNDVLTAG
;
A
#
# COMPACT_ATOMS: atom_id res chain seq x y z
N MET A 1 27.18 -13.89 -0.17
CA MET A 1 26.25 -14.15 -1.29
C MET A 1 25.47 -12.88 -1.54
N ALA A 2 25.80 -12.10 -2.57
CA ALA A 2 25.13 -10.82 -2.84
C ALA A 2 23.65 -11.07 -3.17
N PRO A 3 22.71 -10.25 -2.65
CA PRO A 3 21.29 -10.46 -2.92
C PRO A 3 21.05 -10.26 -4.43
N LYS A 4 20.55 -11.31 -5.09
CA LYS A 4 20.13 -11.25 -6.49
C LYS A 4 18.97 -10.24 -6.57
N PHE A 5 19.23 -9.01 -7.00
CA PHE A 5 18.19 -8.04 -7.34
C PHE A 5 17.30 -8.66 -8.44
N ARG A 6 16.10 -9.12 -8.07
CA ARG A 6 15.17 -9.78 -8.99
C ARG A 6 14.49 -8.70 -9.84
N LYS A 7 14.08 -9.03 -11.08
CA LYS A 7 13.31 -8.11 -11.96
C LYS A 7 12.09 -7.51 -11.26
N THR A 8 11.46 -8.26 -10.36
CA THR A 8 10.34 -7.84 -9.51
C THR A 8 10.71 -6.66 -8.61
N ASP A 9 11.93 -6.61 -8.09
CA ASP A 9 12.40 -5.53 -7.20
C ASP A 9 12.49 -4.21 -7.96
N LYS A 10 12.99 -4.22 -9.20
CA LYS A 10 13.04 -3.02 -10.04
C LYS A 10 11.65 -2.48 -10.36
N LYS A 11 10.70 -3.37 -10.68
CA LYS A 11 9.31 -2.97 -10.95
C LYS A 11 8.60 -2.48 -9.68
N LEU A 12 8.88 -3.11 -8.54
CA LEU A 12 8.38 -2.69 -7.23
C LEU A 12 8.89 -1.29 -6.88
N LEU A 13 10.19 -1.03 -7.05
CA LEU A 13 10.77 0.29 -6.82
C LEU A 13 10.20 1.36 -7.76
N ALA A 14 9.97 1.03 -9.03
CA ALA A 14 9.32 1.94 -9.98
C ALA A 14 7.88 2.28 -9.56
N PHE A 15 7.12 1.26 -9.14
CA PHE A 15 5.77 1.45 -8.60
C PHE A 15 5.77 2.32 -7.34
N VAL A 16 6.67 2.04 -6.39
CA VAL A 16 6.83 2.85 -5.17
C VAL A 16 7.15 4.29 -5.52
N ALA A 17 8.12 4.52 -6.42
CA ALA A 17 8.50 5.87 -6.84
C ALA A 17 7.34 6.64 -7.46
N GLU A 18 6.53 5.98 -8.30
CA GLU A 18 5.34 6.57 -8.93
C GLU A 18 4.26 6.95 -7.89
N VAL A 19 3.96 6.03 -6.96
CA VAL A 19 3.01 6.29 -5.87
C VAL A 19 3.50 7.45 -5.02
N THR A 20 4.75 7.41 -4.56
CA THR A 20 5.34 8.45 -3.72
C THR A 20 5.32 9.81 -4.42
N ALA A 21 5.78 9.89 -5.67
CA ALA A 21 5.76 11.14 -6.44
C ALA A 21 4.33 11.71 -6.59
N THR A 22 3.34 10.84 -6.86
CA THR A 22 1.94 11.25 -6.97
C THR A 22 1.40 11.82 -5.65
N LEU A 23 1.74 11.21 -4.52
CA LEU A 23 1.31 11.67 -3.19
C LEU A 23 1.98 12.98 -2.79
N LEU A 24 3.26 13.17 -3.15
CA LEU A 24 3.99 14.41 -2.91
C LEU A 24 3.41 15.57 -3.72
N ASP A 25 2.92 15.31 -4.93
CA ASP A 25 2.16 16.27 -5.74
C ASP A 25 0.72 16.54 -5.21
N GLY A 26 0.37 15.99 -4.03
CA GLY A 26 -0.94 16.16 -3.41
C GLY A 26 -2.08 15.42 -4.13
N LYS A 27 -1.75 14.56 -5.10
CA LYS A 27 -2.72 13.76 -5.86
C LYS A 27 -2.92 12.40 -5.20
N ARG A 28 -4.03 11.75 -5.57
CA ARG A 28 -4.31 10.35 -5.22
C ARG A 28 -3.81 9.43 -6.32
N HIS A 29 -3.12 8.37 -5.95
CA HIS A 29 -2.67 7.34 -6.88
C HIS A 29 -3.62 6.15 -6.83
N ARG A 30 -4.29 5.83 -7.94
CA ARG A 30 -5.19 4.68 -8.03
C ARG A 30 -4.49 3.53 -8.75
N THR A 31 -4.39 2.40 -8.08
CA THR A 31 -3.80 1.17 -8.61
C THR A 31 -4.91 0.11 -8.76
N PRO A 32 -5.37 -0.19 -9.98
CA PRO A 32 -6.38 -1.23 -10.23
C PRO A 32 -6.00 -2.57 -9.61
N GLY A 33 -6.96 -3.28 -9.02
CA GLY A 33 -6.73 -4.56 -8.34
C GLY A 33 -6.08 -4.47 -6.95
N LEU A 34 -5.51 -3.33 -6.57
CA LEU A 34 -4.90 -3.12 -5.26
C LEU A 34 -5.73 -2.13 -4.42
N GLY A 35 -5.83 -0.88 -4.87
CA GLY A 35 -6.48 0.17 -4.09
C GLY A 35 -6.11 1.58 -4.50
N THR A 36 -6.34 2.52 -3.61
CA THR A 36 -6.02 3.93 -3.79
C THR A 36 -5.13 4.41 -2.66
N PHE A 37 -3.99 4.99 -3.02
CA PHE A 37 -3.14 5.74 -2.11
C PHE A 37 -3.53 7.21 -2.15
N SER A 38 -3.61 7.84 -0.99
CA SER A 38 -3.95 9.26 -0.85
C SER A 38 -3.27 9.83 0.39
N THR A 39 -3.24 11.15 0.53
CA THR A 39 -2.78 11.80 1.76
C THR A 39 -3.97 12.24 2.61
N CYS A 40 -3.86 12.17 3.93
CA CYS A 40 -4.80 12.78 4.86
C CYS A 40 -4.04 13.76 5.76
N THR A 41 -4.58 14.98 5.89
CA THR A 41 -4.12 15.96 6.86
C THR A 41 -4.95 15.84 8.12
N ARG A 42 -4.30 15.51 9.24
CA ARG A 42 -4.90 15.57 10.57
C ARG A 42 -4.61 16.94 11.16
N ARG A 43 -5.67 17.62 11.62
CA ARG A 43 -5.53 18.88 12.34
C ARG A 43 -4.84 18.66 13.68
N ALA A 44 -4.09 19.67 14.10
CA ALA A 44 -3.52 19.71 15.44
C ALA A 44 -4.65 19.60 16.48
N THR A 45 -4.37 18.90 17.56
CA THR A 45 -5.17 18.93 18.79
C THR A 45 -4.25 19.31 19.95
N ALA A 46 -4.79 19.52 21.15
CA ALA A 46 -3.98 19.87 22.32
C ALA A 46 -2.84 18.88 22.60
N GLU A 47 -2.98 17.63 22.15
CA GLU A 47 -2.03 16.53 22.40
C GLU A 47 -1.15 16.19 21.18
N ARG A 48 -1.40 16.79 20.00
CA ARG A 48 -0.66 16.45 18.77
C ARG A 48 -0.57 17.60 17.79
N VAL A 49 0.60 17.75 17.18
CA VAL A 49 0.84 18.67 16.06
C VAL A 49 0.07 18.19 14.82
N ALA A 50 -0.31 19.11 13.94
CA ALA A 50 -0.88 18.77 12.65
C ALA A 50 0.09 17.89 11.85
N CYS A 51 -0.42 16.85 11.19
CA CYS A 51 0.42 15.94 10.41
C CYS A 51 -0.27 15.51 9.12
N LYS A 52 0.52 15.26 8.09
CA LYS A 52 0.06 14.73 6.81
C LYS A 52 0.60 13.31 6.66
N MET A 53 -0.30 12.37 6.42
CA MET A 53 0.05 10.95 6.38
C MET A 53 -0.50 10.26 5.14
N ALA A 54 0.22 9.27 4.65
CA ALA A 54 -0.24 8.37 3.62
C ALA A 54 -1.40 7.51 4.16
N MET A 55 -2.41 7.34 3.32
CA MET A 55 -3.58 6.52 3.56
C MET A 55 -3.75 5.57 2.38
N PHE A 56 -4.19 4.35 2.68
CA PHE A 56 -4.52 3.35 1.67
C PHE A 56 -5.96 2.90 1.82
N ARG A 57 -6.68 2.85 0.70
CA ARG A 57 -8.01 2.28 0.61
C ARG A 57 -8.00 1.12 -0.38
N ALA A 58 -8.09 -0.10 0.14
CA ALA A 58 -8.22 -1.31 -0.67
C ALA A 58 -9.39 -1.24 -1.66
N SER A 59 -9.17 -1.67 -2.90
CA SER A 59 -10.21 -1.73 -3.94
C SER A 59 -11.27 -2.78 -3.60
N ALA A 60 -12.42 -2.70 -4.28
CA ALA A 60 -13.45 -3.74 -4.17
C ALA A 60 -12.92 -5.11 -4.63
N GLU A 61 -12.05 -5.13 -5.65
CA GLU A 61 -11.47 -6.36 -6.18
C GLU A 61 -10.53 -7.01 -5.16
N LEU A 62 -9.65 -6.23 -4.51
CA LEU A 62 -8.80 -6.75 -3.45
C LEU A 62 -9.61 -7.30 -2.28
N ARG A 63 -10.67 -6.59 -1.87
CA ARG A 63 -11.57 -7.04 -0.79
C ARG A 63 -12.28 -8.34 -1.15
N ALA A 64 -12.75 -8.48 -2.38
CA ALA A 64 -13.39 -9.70 -2.87
C ALA A 64 -12.38 -10.85 -2.94
N TYR A 65 -11.17 -10.58 -3.42
CA TYR A 65 -10.11 -11.58 -3.50
C TYR A 65 -9.75 -12.15 -2.13
N VAL A 66 -9.54 -11.30 -1.13
CA VAL A 66 -9.18 -11.77 0.22
C VAL A 66 -10.34 -12.41 0.98
N THR A 67 -11.59 -12.21 0.53
CA THR A 67 -12.76 -12.82 1.16
C THR A 67 -13.12 -14.16 0.49
N ASP A 68 -13.14 -14.19 -0.84
CA ASP A 68 -13.74 -15.26 -1.63
C ASP A 68 -12.73 -15.93 -2.59
N GLY A 69 -11.45 -15.53 -2.55
CA GLY A 69 -10.36 -16.11 -3.38
C GLY A 69 -10.41 -15.71 -4.86
N ARG A 70 -11.38 -14.88 -5.30
CA ARG A 70 -11.53 -14.50 -6.71
C ARG A 70 -10.48 -13.45 -7.11
N ALA A 71 -9.46 -13.86 -7.85
CA ALA A 71 -8.35 -13.01 -8.24
C ALA A 71 -8.84 -11.72 -8.93
N PRO A 72 -8.28 -10.55 -8.58
CA PRO A 72 -8.64 -9.29 -9.22
C PRO A 72 -8.23 -9.30 -10.70
N LEU A 73 -9.05 -8.71 -11.56
CA LEU A 73 -8.65 -8.41 -12.94
C LEU A 73 -7.64 -7.27 -12.91
N LEU A 74 -6.37 -7.59 -13.16
CA LEU A 74 -5.27 -6.63 -13.12
C LEU A 74 -5.07 -5.99 -14.49
N SER A 75 -5.02 -4.66 -14.55
CA SER A 75 -4.62 -3.93 -15.75
C SER A 75 -3.09 -3.76 -15.81
N ARG A 76 -2.51 -3.76 -17.01
CA ARG A 76 -1.11 -3.36 -17.23
C ARG A 76 -1.00 -1.83 -16.98
N PRO A 77 0.08 -1.30 -16.37
CA PRO A 77 1.46 -1.82 -16.33
C PRO A 77 1.94 -2.48 -15.02
N HIS A 78 1.23 -2.33 -13.89
CA HIS A 78 1.72 -2.81 -12.58
C HIS A 78 1.30 -4.23 -12.20
N THR A 79 0.71 -5.00 -13.11
CA THR A 79 0.15 -6.34 -12.86
C THR A 79 1.07 -7.23 -12.01
N GLU A 80 2.32 -7.42 -12.41
CA GLU A 80 3.26 -8.30 -11.69
C GLU A 80 3.54 -7.82 -10.26
N VAL A 81 3.66 -6.51 -10.06
CA VAL A 81 3.94 -5.92 -8.74
C VAL A 81 2.71 -6.01 -7.85
N VAL A 82 1.53 -5.73 -8.41
CA VAL A 82 0.26 -5.83 -7.68
C VAL A 82 0.01 -7.28 -7.28
N SER A 83 0.18 -8.25 -8.18
CA SER A 83 0.09 -9.68 -7.85
C SER A 83 1.02 -10.04 -6.70
N PHE A 84 2.30 -9.66 -6.79
CA PHE A 84 3.28 -9.94 -5.75
C PHE A 84 2.87 -9.35 -4.39
N ILE A 85 2.47 -8.07 -4.35
CA ILE A 85 2.04 -7.41 -3.10
C ILE A 85 0.82 -8.15 -2.53
N VAL A 86 -0.19 -8.42 -3.36
CA VAL A 86 -1.46 -9.03 -2.95
C VAL A 86 -1.27 -10.46 -2.43
N GLU A 87 -0.40 -11.24 -3.06
CA GLU A 87 0.00 -12.57 -2.57
C GLU A 87 0.77 -12.46 -1.25
N ALA A 88 1.78 -11.59 -1.17
CA ALA A 88 2.61 -11.43 0.02
C ALA A 88 1.82 -10.86 1.22
N MET A 89 0.79 -10.03 0.98
CA MET A 89 -0.13 -9.54 2.01
C MET A 89 -0.86 -10.67 2.75
N GLN A 90 -1.06 -11.84 2.12
CA GLN A 90 -1.73 -13.00 2.72
C GLN A 90 -0.80 -13.86 3.57
N SER A 91 0.51 -13.61 3.55
CA SER A 91 1.43 -14.27 4.48
C SER A 91 1.17 -13.81 5.91
N GLU A 92 1.56 -14.63 6.91
CA GLU A 92 1.39 -14.28 8.33
C GLU A 92 2.07 -12.95 8.71
N GLN A 93 3.17 -12.61 8.04
CA GLN A 93 3.92 -11.39 8.30
C GLN A 93 3.36 -10.18 7.53
N GLY A 94 2.57 -10.42 6.48
CA GLY A 94 2.21 -9.43 5.48
C GLY A 94 3.39 -9.08 4.58
N VAL A 95 3.34 -7.90 3.98
CA VAL A 95 4.40 -7.39 3.11
C VAL A 95 4.80 -5.98 3.53
N ASP A 96 6.09 -5.78 3.70
CA ASP A 96 6.68 -4.45 3.83
C ASP A 96 7.05 -3.93 2.45
N VAL A 97 6.29 -2.93 1.99
CA VAL A 97 6.55 -2.27 0.71
C VAL A 97 7.47 -1.07 0.99
N PRO A 98 8.66 -1.01 0.38
CA PRO A 98 9.61 0.08 0.63
C PRO A 98 8.97 1.45 0.51
N LEU A 99 9.23 2.35 1.46
CA LEU A 99 8.69 3.70 1.56
C LEU A 99 7.15 3.82 1.67
N LEU A 100 6.35 2.84 1.25
CA LEU A 100 4.90 2.89 1.41
C LEU A 100 4.48 2.37 2.77
N GLY A 101 5.14 1.34 3.29
CA GLY A 101 4.92 0.76 4.60
C GLY A 101 4.35 -0.66 4.56
N ARG A 102 3.82 -1.10 5.70
CA ARG A 102 3.36 -2.48 5.88
C ARG A 102 1.92 -2.67 5.42
N MET A 103 1.69 -3.70 4.61
CA MET A 103 0.37 -4.12 4.14
C MET A 103 0.12 -5.58 4.55
N ALA A 104 -1.06 -5.90 5.09
CA ALA A 104 -1.37 -7.29 5.41
C ALA A 104 -2.88 -7.59 5.36
N VAL A 105 -3.20 -8.87 5.20
CA VAL A 105 -4.52 -9.45 5.42
C VAL A 105 -4.51 -10.13 6.78
N VAL A 106 -5.33 -9.63 7.71
CA VAL A 106 -5.47 -10.21 9.04
C VAL A 106 -6.78 -11.00 9.10
N PRO A 107 -6.74 -12.34 9.26
CA PRO A 107 -7.96 -13.12 9.45
C PRO A 107 -8.63 -12.70 10.77
N VAL A 108 -9.96 -12.64 10.78
CA VAL A 108 -10.74 -12.31 11.96
C VAL A 108 -11.77 -13.41 12.19
N PRO A 109 -11.76 -14.11 13.34
CA PRO A 109 -12.72 -15.16 13.63
C PRO A 109 -14.17 -14.71 13.45
N GLY A 110 -14.94 -15.46 12.66
CA GLY A 110 -16.36 -15.19 12.39
C GLY A 110 -16.67 -13.92 11.59
N LYS A 111 -15.66 -13.28 10.98
CA LYS A 111 -15.82 -12.04 10.20
C LYS A 111 -14.98 -12.07 8.94
N LYS A 112 -15.26 -11.14 8.01
CA LYS A 112 -14.40 -10.93 6.84
C LYS A 112 -12.99 -10.52 7.27
N PRO A 113 -11.94 -10.99 6.58
CA PRO A 113 -10.56 -10.58 6.86
C PRO A 113 -10.40 -9.06 6.82
N LYS A 114 -9.56 -8.53 7.70
CA LYS A 114 -9.22 -7.12 7.74
C LYS A 114 -7.99 -6.84 6.90
N LEU A 115 -8.07 -5.82 6.06
CA LEU A 115 -6.93 -5.28 5.34
C LEU A 115 -6.30 -4.17 6.17
N ILE A 116 -5.02 -4.30 6.50
CA ILE A 116 -4.28 -3.29 7.24
C ILE A 116 -3.25 -2.61 6.33
N PHE A 117 -3.08 -1.32 6.58
CA PHE A 117 -2.02 -0.51 6.00
C PHE A 117 -1.43 0.37 7.09
N HIS A 118 -0.14 0.21 7.34
CA HIS A 118 0.64 1.07 8.22
C HIS A 118 1.63 1.83 7.34
N GLY A 119 1.34 3.11 7.08
CA GLY A 119 2.20 3.95 6.25
C GLY A 119 3.60 4.07 6.84
N ALA A 120 4.63 3.99 6.00
CA ALA A 120 6.01 4.12 6.43
C ALA A 120 6.25 5.49 7.07
N LYS A 121 7.06 5.52 8.13
CA LYS A 121 7.39 6.76 8.83
C LYS A 121 8.09 7.73 7.88
N GLU A 122 9.02 7.22 7.08
CA GLU A 122 9.80 7.97 6.11
C GLU A 122 8.92 8.74 5.13
N LEU A 123 7.88 8.10 4.57
CA LEU A 123 6.95 8.78 3.67
C LEU A 123 6.09 9.81 4.39
N ASN A 124 5.63 9.52 5.61
CA ASN A 124 4.84 10.47 6.39
C ASN A 124 5.66 11.71 6.81
N ASP A 125 6.94 11.52 7.13
CA ASP A 125 7.86 12.60 7.48
C ASP A 125 8.07 13.52 6.27
N VAL A 126 8.33 12.96 5.09
CA VAL A 126 8.47 13.74 3.84
C VAL A 126 7.15 14.44 3.48
N LEU A 127 6.01 13.77 3.63
CA LEU A 127 4.69 14.37 3.38
C LEU A 127 4.34 15.51 4.33
N THR A 128 4.89 15.52 5.54
CA THR A 128 4.68 16.59 6.52
C THR A 128 5.60 17.78 6.31
N ALA A 129 6.79 17.54 5.72
CA ALA A 129 7.77 18.59 5.43
C ALA A 129 7.46 19.40 4.16
N GLY A 130 6.63 18.87 3.25
CA GLY A 130 6.23 19.52 1.98
C GLY A 130 4.79 20.04 1.99
#